data_AF-A0A1G9YQH3-F1
#
_entry.id   AF-A0A1G9YQH3-F1
#
_cell.length_a   1.000
_cell.length_b   1.000
_cell.length_c   1.000
_cell.angle_alpha   90.00
_cell.angle_beta   90.00
_cell.angle_gamma   90.00
#
_symmetry.space_group_name_H-M   'P 1'
#
loop_
_entity.id
_entity.type
_entity.pdbx_description
1 polymer ?
#
loop_
_entity_poly.entity_id
_entity_poly.type
_entity_poly.pdbx_seq_one_letter_code
_entity_poly.pdbx_strand_id
1 'polypeptide(L)'
;MKYLLPVLLIACLFTACRKQREDPAPAVELDTLRAVTAVTSASFQITSTLKHADKGLAVVYGHCWSATNTLPTIADQKSEQSAAPTLFPHSFTSPINGLNENTRYYVRAYAIAGQVTVYSDPVTVTTYPGFFALFSKVLEDSLRNRNFGYGYVLLQNGVVKAESAGGLKARTTDPGGEKPYLLDTKMHIASMSKTITAMAFLKLASERGIRTGDPIVNYLPANWVKGPGIGSVTFRDLLTHRSGIIGSGQYCANGSYSENIYTGLKKLIADGIVPANRGNYCYQNANFGLFRVLIPAILGYGFSGDDATDDQQTQQRYIEYVQQNVLEKAGIAGAVPDTPAEFTYTYDFPYSGAAGWNQGNFRNTTGAYGWYLTPREAGKLYSSVFTTDNTSVLTQAYKDTLTTYRLGCFGGTTSDGPILYHDGWWYLRSLTYQGIRTAWVRFPNGILAILFVNALHGQNGLFPSRNGDDILTVLNSSYARARQLHSGRAAAASLYLEYPDPH
;
A
#
# COMPACT_ATOMS: atom_id res chain seq x y z
N MET A 1 -109.90 18.57 -42.18
CA MET A 1 -108.79 19.32 -42.79
C MET A 1 -107.52 18.93 -42.03
N LYS A 2 -106.60 18.22 -42.72
CA LYS A 2 -105.19 17.88 -42.39
C LYS A 2 -104.83 17.43 -40.96
N TYR A 3 -104.30 16.21 -40.81
CA TYR A 3 -103.07 15.81 -40.07
C TYR A 3 -102.94 14.27 -40.19
N LEU A 4 -102.20 13.77 -41.20
CA LEU A 4 -100.89 13.10 -41.10
C LEU A 4 -100.79 11.99 -40.01
N LEU A 5 -100.80 10.73 -40.45
CA LEU A 5 -100.26 9.55 -39.74
C LEU A 5 -99.08 8.99 -40.56
N PRO A 6 -97.87 8.81 -39.99
CA PRO A 6 -96.76 8.16 -40.68
C PRO A 6 -96.79 6.65 -40.43
N VAL A 7 -96.51 5.88 -41.50
CA VAL A 7 -96.29 4.44 -41.47
C VAL A 7 -94.91 4.16 -40.88
N LEU A 8 -94.86 3.39 -39.78
CA LEU A 8 -93.61 2.97 -39.14
C LEU A 8 -93.01 1.78 -39.92
N LEU A 9 -91.90 2.01 -40.63
CA LEU A 9 -91.10 0.96 -41.26
C LEU A 9 -90.05 0.47 -40.24
N ILE A 10 -90.20 -0.75 -39.72
CA ILE A 10 -89.19 -1.37 -38.85
C ILE A 10 -88.05 -1.90 -39.72
N ALA A 11 -86.92 -1.19 -39.71
CA ALA A 11 -85.67 -1.66 -40.30
C ALA A 11 -84.89 -2.47 -39.26
N CYS A 12 -84.79 -3.79 -39.45
CA CYS A 12 -83.89 -4.65 -38.69
C CYS A 12 -82.43 -4.33 -39.06
N LEU A 13 -81.75 -3.56 -38.21
CA LEU A 13 -80.29 -3.41 -38.25
C LEU A 13 -79.65 -4.69 -37.72
N PHE A 14 -79.08 -5.49 -38.62
CA PHE A 14 -78.14 -6.55 -38.24
C PHE A 14 -76.86 -5.91 -37.71
N THR A 15 -76.68 -5.89 -36.39
CA THR A 15 -75.39 -5.63 -35.75
C THR A 15 -74.48 -6.84 -35.99
N ALA A 16 -73.70 -6.79 -37.06
CA ALA A 16 -72.58 -7.70 -37.24
C ALA A 16 -71.51 -7.38 -36.19
N CYS A 17 -71.45 -8.19 -35.12
CA CYS A 17 -70.29 -8.23 -34.23
C CYS A 17 -69.05 -8.60 -35.04
N ARG A 18 -68.22 -7.61 -35.38
CA ARG A 18 -66.82 -7.87 -35.76
C ARG A 18 -66.10 -8.35 -34.50
N LYS A 19 -65.90 -9.67 -34.40
CA LYS A 19 -64.99 -10.28 -33.44
C LYS A 19 -63.62 -9.61 -33.64
N GLN A 20 -63.18 -8.81 -32.65
CA GLN A 20 -61.78 -8.36 -32.62
C GLN A 20 -60.90 -9.60 -32.75
N ARG A 21 -59.99 -9.61 -33.72
CA ARG A 21 -58.89 -10.57 -33.71
C ARG A 21 -58.09 -10.26 -32.45
N GLU A 22 -58.16 -11.15 -31.47
CA GLU A 22 -57.09 -11.23 -30.47
C GLU A 22 -55.83 -11.58 -31.24
N ASP A 23 -54.80 -10.73 -31.15
CA ASP A 23 -53.48 -11.08 -31.64
C ASP A 23 -53.02 -12.38 -30.96
N PRO A 24 -52.40 -13.32 -31.68
CA PRO A 24 -51.91 -14.54 -31.08
C PRO A 24 -50.94 -14.20 -29.94
N ALA A 25 -51.10 -14.89 -28.80
CA ALA A 25 -50.20 -14.73 -27.66
C ALA A 25 -48.73 -14.91 -28.10
N PRO A 26 -47.80 -14.12 -27.53
CA PRO A 26 -46.41 -14.19 -27.92
C PRO A 26 -45.82 -15.58 -27.67
N ALA A 27 -45.09 -16.12 -28.66
CA ALA A 27 -44.49 -17.46 -28.61
C ALA A 27 -43.48 -17.66 -27.46
N VAL A 28 -43.00 -16.56 -26.87
CA VAL A 28 -42.13 -16.53 -25.69
C VAL A 28 -42.38 -15.24 -24.91
N GLU A 29 -42.42 -15.33 -23.57
CA GLU A 29 -42.64 -14.19 -22.68
C GLU A 29 -41.65 -14.22 -21.51
N LEU A 30 -41.07 -13.06 -21.19
CA LEU A 30 -40.19 -12.86 -20.03
C LEU A 30 -40.93 -12.10 -18.93
N ASP A 31 -40.56 -12.37 -17.67
CA ASP A 31 -40.96 -11.51 -16.55
C ASP A 31 -40.05 -10.28 -16.43
N THR A 32 -40.49 -9.31 -15.63
CA THR A 32 -39.58 -8.28 -15.14
C THR A 32 -38.48 -8.91 -14.30
N LEU A 33 -37.27 -8.40 -14.49
CA LEU A 33 -36.05 -8.98 -13.94
C LEU A 33 -36.10 -8.94 -12.41
N ARG A 34 -35.90 -10.09 -11.74
CA ARG A 34 -36.29 -10.26 -10.34
C ARG A 34 -35.19 -9.98 -9.32
N ALA A 35 -33.93 -10.31 -9.61
CA ALA A 35 -32.86 -10.16 -8.62
C ALA A 35 -31.47 -10.01 -9.23
N VAL A 36 -30.74 -8.98 -8.76
CA VAL A 36 -29.29 -8.87 -8.87
C VAL A 36 -28.70 -9.15 -7.48
N THR A 37 -27.79 -10.11 -7.40
CA THR A 37 -27.19 -10.55 -6.12
C THR A 37 -25.68 -10.76 -6.28
N ALA A 38 -24.99 -10.99 -5.16
CA ALA A 38 -23.56 -11.27 -5.14
C ALA A 38 -22.72 -10.25 -5.95
N VAL A 39 -23.11 -8.97 -5.88
CA VAL A 39 -22.37 -7.89 -6.57
C VAL A 39 -21.00 -7.75 -5.92
N THR A 40 -19.96 -7.76 -6.74
CA THR A 40 -18.56 -7.53 -6.35
C THR A 40 -18.03 -6.33 -7.14
N SER A 41 -16.72 -6.07 -7.08
CA SER A 41 -16.10 -5.08 -7.94
C SER A 41 -15.96 -5.52 -9.40
N ALA A 42 -16.12 -6.82 -9.72
CA ALA A 42 -15.87 -7.33 -11.06
C ALA A 42 -16.93 -8.34 -11.55
N SER A 43 -17.97 -8.58 -10.76
CA SER A 43 -19.01 -9.56 -11.09
C SER A 43 -20.32 -9.29 -10.37
N PHE A 44 -21.39 -9.91 -10.86
CA PHE A 44 -22.64 -10.09 -10.12
C PHE A 44 -23.38 -11.31 -10.66
N GLN A 45 -24.37 -11.78 -9.90
CA GLN A 45 -25.32 -12.80 -10.34
C GLN A 45 -26.64 -12.12 -10.68
N ILE A 46 -27.26 -12.56 -11.76
CA ILE A 46 -28.57 -12.04 -12.17
C ILE A 46 -29.52 -13.17 -12.49
N THR A 47 -30.74 -13.09 -11.95
CA THR A 47 -31.77 -14.11 -12.11
C THR A 47 -33.02 -13.51 -12.74
N SER A 48 -33.50 -14.19 -13.77
CA SER A 48 -34.70 -13.85 -14.52
C SER A 48 -35.61 -15.06 -14.66
N THR A 49 -36.82 -14.80 -15.14
CA THR A 49 -37.85 -15.83 -15.29
C THR A 49 -38.45 -15.75 -16.68
N LEU A 50 -38.47 -16.89 -17.36
CA LEU A 50 -39.27 -17.13 -18.56
C LEU A 50 -40.70 -17.46 -18.10
N LYS A 51 -41.67 -16.62 -18.43
CA LYS A 51 -43.07 -16.80 -18.05
C LYS A 51 -43.77 -17.85 -18.89
N HIS A 52 -43.44 -17.88 -20.17
CA HIS A 52 -44.08 -18.75 -21.14
C HIS A 52 -43.14 -18.99 -22.31
N ALA A 53 -43.21 -20.20 -22.89
CA ALA A 53 -42.82 -20.46 -24.27
C ALA A 53 -43.69 -21.59 -24.82
N ASP A 54 -43.92 -21.59 -26.12
CA ASP A 54 -44.74 -22.61 -26.75
C ASP A 54 -44.14 -24.02 -26.59
N LYS A 55 -45.00 -25.01 -26.37
CA LYS A 55 -44.61 -26.38 -26.03
C LYS A 55 -43.73 -26.99 -27.14
N GLY A 56 -42.54 -27.46 -26.76
CA GLY A 56 -41.60 -28.11 -27.68
C GLY A 56 -40.73 -27.14 -28.48
N LEU A 57 -40.83 -25.83 -28.22
CA LEU A 57 -39.99 -24.81 -28.85
C LEU A 57 -38.62 -24.74 -28.16
N ALA A 58 -37.55 -24.78 -28.95
CA ALA A 58 -36.22 -24.49 -28.44
C ALA A 58 -36.09 -22.98 -28.22
N VAL A 59 -35.68 -22.60 -27.01
CA VAL A 59 -35.49 -21.20 -26.62
C VAL A 59 -34.04 -20.99 -26.22
N VAL A 60 -33.40 -20.00 -26.84
CA VAL A 60 -32.09 -19.49 -26.40
C VAL A 60 -32.34 -18.28 -25.52
N TYR A 61 -31.88 -18.31 -24.28
CA TYR A 61 -32.14 -17.24 -23.31
C TYR A 61 -30.90 -16.91 -22.49
N GLY A 62 -30.89 -15.72 -21.92
CA GLY A 62 -29.79 -15.24 -21.10
C GLY A 62 -29.96 -13.80 -20.70
N HIS A 63 -28.85 -13.15 -20.39
CA HIS A 63 -28.81 -11.74 -20.04
C HIS A 63 -27.83 -11.03 -20.96
N CYS A 64 -28.20 -9.84 -21.42
CA CYS A 64 -27.33 -8.93 -22.14
C CYS A 64 -27.05 -7.70 -21.28
N TRP A 65 -25.83 -7.17 -21.33
CA TRP A 65 -25.41 -6.04 -20.50
C TRP A 65 -24.50 -5.07 -21.23
N SER A 66 -24.53 -3.81 -20.81
CA SER A 66 -23.69 -2.75 -21.33
C SER A 66 -23.43 -1.68 -20.27
N ALA A 67 -22.24 -1.08 -20.30
CA ALA A 67 -21.91 0.08 -19.46
C ALA A 67 -22.42 1.40 -20.05
N THR A 68 -22.77 1.41 -21.34
CA THR A 68 -23.10 2.63 -22.10
C THR A 68 -24.48 2.57 -22.75
N ASN A 69 -24.89 1.40 -23.25
CA ASN A 69 -26.21 1.20 -23.83
C ASN A 69 -27.25 0.99 -22.71
N THR A 70 -28.20 1.91 -22.58
CA THR A 70 -29.26 1.86 -21.55
C THR A 70 -30.31 0.78 -21.83
N LEU A 71 -30.39 0.29 -23.07
CA LEU A 71 -31.24 -0.81 -23.51
C LEU A 71 -30.39 -1.88 -24.22
N PRO A 72 -29.58 -2.65 -23.46
CA PRO A 72 -28.75 -3.70 -24.05
C PRO A 72 -29.55 -4.67 -24.93
N THR A 73 -28.88 -5.17 -25.95
CA THR A 73 -29.41 -6.19 -26.87
C THR A 73 -28.44 -7.35 -26.97
N ILE A 74 -28.82 -8.41 -27.71
CA ILE A 74 -27.92 -9.53 -27.97
C ILE A 74 -26.68 -9.19 -28.83
N ALA A 75 -26.55 -7.95 -29.32
CA ALA A 75 -25.35 -7.43 -29.96
C ALA A 75 -24.33 -6.85 -28.95
N ASP A 76 -24.76 -6.58 -27.72
CA ASP A 76 -23.88 -6.22 -26.61
C ASP A 76 -23.25 -7.49 -25.98
N GLN A 77 -22.58 -7.34 -24.83
CA GLN A 77 -22.11 -8.48 -24.06
C GLN A 77 -23.31 -9.32 -23.57
N LYS A 78 -23.22 -10.65 -23.65
CA LYS A 78 -24.32 -11.53 -23.27
C LYS A 78 -23.87 -12.86 -22.67
N SER A 79 -24.73 -13.44 -21.84
CA SER A 79 -24.70 -14.86 -21.47
C SER A 79 -25.68 -15.61 -22.36
N GLU A 80 -25.49 -16.91 -22.52
CA GLU A 80 -26.35 -17.72 -23.39
C GLU A 80 -26.57 -19.11 -22.76
N GLN A 81 -27.83 -19.53 -22.76
CA GLN A 81 -28.28 -20.87 -22.39
C GLN A 81 -29.32 -21.29 -23.43
N SER A 82 -29.40 -22.58 -23.74
CA SER A 82 -30.37 -23.12 -24.69
C SER A 82 -31.08 -24.31 -24.07
N ALA A 83 -32.41 -24.26 -24.02
CA ALA A 83 -33.24 -25.36 -23.54
C ALA A 83 -34.63 -25.35 -24.22
N ALA A 84 -35.41 -26.41 -24.01
CA ALA A 84 -36.83 -26.46 -24.37
C ALA A 84 -37.65 -26.68 -23.08
N PRO A 85 -37.88 -25.63 -22.25
CA PRO A 85 -38.54 -25.78 -20.96
C PRO A 85 -40.00 -26.25 -21.15
N THR A 86 -40.40 -27.26 -20.38
CA THR A 86 -41.78 -27.78 -20.40
C THR A 86 -42.61 -27.36 -19.19
N LEU A 87 -41.98 -26.69 -18.22
CA LEU A 87 -42.59 -26.20 -16.98
C LEU A 87 -42.33 -24.71 -16.86
N PHE A 88 -43.39 -23.94 -16.60
CA PHE A 88 -43.34 -22.50 -16.42
C PHE A 88 -44.00 -22.09 -15.11
N PRO A 89 -43.53 -21.02 -14.43
CA PRO A 89 -42.40 -20.17 -14.80
C PRO A 89 -41.04 -20.89 -14.68
N HIS A 90 -40.14 -20.66 -15.65
CA HIS A 90 -38.80 -21.23 -15.65
C HIS A 90 -37.77 -20.17 -15.28
N SER A 91 -37.08 -20.35 -14.14
CA SER A 91 -36.06 -19.40 -13.69
C SER A 91 -34.68 -19.78 -14.21
N PHE A 92 -33.89 -18.76 -14.57
CA PHE A 92 -32.51 -18.94 -14.99
C PHE A 92 -31.61 -17.85 -14.41
N THR A 93 -30.40 -18.26 -14.04
CA THR A 93 -29.39 -17.39 -13.44
C THR A 93 -28.16 -17.33 -14.34
N SER A 94 -27.58 -16.14 -14.49
CA SER A 94 -26.31 -15.95 -15.20
C SER A 94 -25.25 -15.33 -14.29
N PRO A 95 -24.05 -15.94 -14.19
CA PRO A 95 -22.88 -15.27 -13.63
C PRO A 95 -22.32 -14.27 -14.64
N ILE A 96 -22.30 -12.99 -14.29
CA ILE A 96 -21.68 -11.94 -15.10
C ILE A 96 -20.34 -11.60 -14.45
N ASN A 97 -19.24 -11.81 -15.16
CA ASN A 97 -17.86 -11.65 -14.67
C ASN A 97 -17.06 -10.73 -15.58
N GLY A 98 -15.85 -10.34 -15.15
CA GLY A 98 -14.93 -9.53 -15.97
C GLY A 98 -15.39 -8.09 -16.13
N LEU A 99 -16.15 -7.57 -15.17
CA LEU A 99 -16.66 -6.20 -15.19
C LEU A 99 -15.62 -5.23 -14.64
N ASN A 100 -15.75 -3.97 -15.05
CA ASN A 100 -14.98 -2.88 -14.48
C ASN A 100 -15.53 -2.54 -13.09
N GLU A 101 -14.63 -2.20 -12.17
CA GLU A 101 -15.00 -1.75 -10.83
C GLU A 101 -15.67 -0.38 -10.82
N ASN A 102 -16.46 -0.11 -9.79
CA ASN A 102 -17.21 1.15 -9.61
C ASN A 102 -17.96 1.61 -10.88
N THR A 103 -18.47 0.67 -11.67
CA THR A 103 -19.06 0.93 -13.00
C THR A 103 -20.52 0.54 -12.99
N ARG A 104 -21.36 1.45 -13.51
CA ARG A 104 -22.78 1.20 -13.72
C ARG A 104 -22.98 0.38 -15.00
N TYR A 105 -23.77 -0.68 -14.89
CA TYR A 105 -24.20 -1.53 -16.00
C TYR A 105 -25.72 -1.54 -16.09
N TYR A 106 -26.22 -1.48 -17.32
CA TYR A 106 -27.59 -1.78 -17.68
C TYR A 106 -27.66 -3.25 -18.08
N VAL A 107 -28.68 -3.98 -17.63
CA VAL A 107 -28.81 -5.41 -17.89
C VAL A 107 -30.24 -5.75 -18.25
N ARG A 108 -30.44 -6.57 -19.28
CA ARG A 108 -31.74 -7.08 -19.71
C ARG A 108 -31.69 -8.59 -19.88
N ALA A 109 -32.74 -9.27 -19.47
CA ALA A 109 -32.96 -10.63 -19.91
C ALA A 109 -33.36 -10.64 -21.39
N TYR A 110 -32.98 -11.67 -22.12
CA TYR A 110 -33.45 -11.90 -23.48
C TYR A 110 -33.85 -13.36 -23.67
N ALA A 111 -34.77 -13.60 -24.60
CA ALA A 111 -35.14 -14.93 -25.07
C ALA A 111 -35.40 -14.90 -26.58
N ILE A 112 -34.88 -15.89 -27.28
CA ILE A 112 -34.96 -16.06 -28.73
C ILE A 112 -35.75 -17.33 -29.00
N ALA A 113 -36.82 -17.17 -29.77
CA ALA A 113 -37.71 -18.23 -30.20
C ALA A 113 -37.94 -18.09 -31.72
N GLY A 114 -37.27 -18.92 -32.51
CA GLY A 114 -37.25 -18.76 -33.97
C GLY A 114 -36.58 -17.44 -34.39
N GLN A 115 -37.30 -16.58 -35.12
CA GLN A 115 -36.82 -15.24 -35.53
C GLN A 115 -37.20 -14.12 -34.56
N VAL A 116 -37.95 -14.43 -33.49
CA VAL A 116 -38.41 -13.44 -32.52
C VAL A 116 -37.42 -13.37 -31.36
N THR A 117 -36.98 -12.17 -31.02
CA THR A 117 -36.23 -11.90 -29.78
C THR A 117 -37.07 -10.99 -28.88
N VAL A 118 -37.33 -11.45 -27.67
CA VAL A 118 -37.98 -10.67 -26.62
C VAL A 118 -36.97 -10.29 -25.55
N TYR A 119 -37.23 -9.18 -24.87
CA TYR A 119 -36.37 -8.66 -23.82
C TYR A 119 -37.19 -8.21 -22.63
N SER A 120 -36.62 -8.30 -21.42
CA SER A 120 -37.21 -7.69 -20.23
C SER A 120 -37.00 -6.16 -20.22
N ASP A 121 -37.60 -5.49 -19.24
CA ASP A 121 -37.17 -4.16 -18.83
C ASP A 121 -35.72 -4.18 -18.32
N PRO A 122 -34.95 -3.09 -18.53
CA PRO A 122 -33.59 -3.00 -18.02
C PRO A 122 -33.56 -2.82 -16.51
N VAL A 123 -32.60 -3.46 -15.86
CA VAL A 123 -32.18 -3.11 -14.50
C VAL A 123 -30.82 -2.42 -14.55
N THR A 124 -30.53 -1.65 -13.51
CA THR A 124 -29.22 -1.06 -13.31
C THR A 124 -28.53 -1.71 -12.13
N VAL A 125 -27.26 -2.07 -12.29
CA VAL A 125 -26.37 -2.51 -11.21
C VAL A 125 -25.10 -1.70 -11.26
N THR A 126 -24.56 -1.31 -10.10
CA THR A 126 -23.24 -0.68 -10.00
C THR A 126 -22.31 -1.63 -9.28
N THR A 127 -21.20 -2.01 -9.90
CA THR A 127 -20.16 -2.82 -9.26
C THR A 127 -19.52 -2.03 -8.12
N TYR A 128 -18.99 -2.72 -7.11
CA TYR A 128 -18.34 -2.05 -5.99
C TYR A 128 -16.97 -1.47 -6.37
N PRO A 129 -16.46 -0.48 -5.60
CA PRO A 129 -15.08 -0.06 -5.74
C PRO A 129 -14.10 -1.22 -5.51
N GLY A 130 -12.97 -1.19 -6.22
CA GLY A 130 -11.88 -2.13 -6.01
C GLY A 130 -11.29 -2.06 -4.62
N PHE A 131 -10.58 -3.12 -4.23
CA PHE A 131 -9.89 -3.19 -2.95
C PHE A 131 -8.97 -1.98 -2.70
N PHE A 132 -8.16 -1.57 -3.68
CA PHE A 132 -7.23 -0.44 -3.52
C PHE A 132 -7.92 0.91 -3.45
N ALA A 133 -9.04 1.10 -4.16
CA ALA A 133 -9.87 2.30 -4.03
C ALA A 133 -10.44 2.42 -2.61
N LEU A 134 -10.90 1.30 -2.03
CA LEU A 134 -11.37 1.25 -0.64
C LEU A 134 -10.24 1.48 0.36
N PHE A 135 -9.06 0.86 0.14
CA PHE A 135 -7.91 1.02 1.03
C PHE A 135 -7.41 2.48 1.03
N SER A 136 -7.23 3.07 -0.15
CA SER A 136 -6.89 4.49 -0.31
C SER A 136 -7.91 5.38 0.40
N LYS A 137 -9.22 5.15 0.18
CA LYS A 137 -10.27 5.93 0.83
C LYS A 137 -10.22 5.85 2.37
N VAL A 138 -10.15 4.65 2.93
CA VAL A 138 -10.14 4.47 4.40
C VAL A 138 -8.89 5.09 5.01
N LEU A 139 -7.73 4.88 4.38
CA LEU A 139 -6.47 5.47 4.84
C LEU A 139 -6.53 6.99 4.79
N GLU A 140 -6.99 7.57 3.68
CA GLU A 140 -7.10 9.02 3.53
C GLU A 140 -8.10 9.63 4.53
N ASP A 141 -9.23 8.97 4.78
CA ASP A 141 -10.21 9.37 5.80
C ASP A 141 -9.59 9.46 7.21
N SER A 142 -8.57 8.63 7.51
CA SER A 142 -7.84 8.67 8.78
C SER A 142 -6.88 9.86 8.89
N LEU A 143 -6.36 10.36 7.75
CA LEU A 143 -5.27 11.35 7.67
C LEU A 143 -5.76 12.77 7.37
N ARG A 144 -6.82 12.92 6.56
CA ARG A 144 -7.29 14.23 6.09
C ARG A 144 -7.88 15.09 7.20
N ASN A 145 -7.81 16.40 7.02
CA ASN A 145 -8.35 17.40 7.96
C ASN A 145 -7.74 17.26 9.38
N ARG A 146 -6.43 17.04 9.45
CA ARG A 146 -5.67 16.92 10.71
C ARG A 146 -4.61 17.99 10.91
N ASN A 147 -4.50 18.97 10.01
CA ASN A 147 -3.49 20.03 10.08
C ASN A 147 -2.04 19.50 10.14
N PHE A 148 -1.77 18.42 9.41
CA PHE A 148 -0.41 17.99 9.06
C PHE A 148 -0.39 17.59 7.57
N GLY A 149 0.79 17.58 6.97
CA GLY A 149 1.06 17.02 5.66
C GLY A 149 1.21 15.51 5.70
N TYR A 150 0.68 14.84 4.67
CA TYR A 150 0.84 13.41 4.49
C TYR A 150 0.93 13.04 3.01
N GLY A 151 1.56 11.90 2.74
CA GLY A 151 1.56 11.27 1.42
C GLY A 151 1.65 9.76 1.55
N TYR A 152 0.93 9.03 0.72
CA TYR A 152 0.97 7.57 0.71
C TYR A 152 0.95 7.00 -0.70
N VAL A 153 1.52 5.81 -0.86
CA VAL A 153 1.52 5.03 -2.09
C VAL A 153 1.16 3.59 -1.76
N LEU A 154 0.17 3.05 -2.46
CA LEU A 154 -0.28 1.67 -2.36
C LEU A 154 0.07 0.96 -3.67
N LEU A 155 0.84 -0.12 -3.57
CA LEU A 155 1.30 -0.90 -4.70
C LEU A 155 0.84 -2.35 -4.59
N GLN A 156 0.69 -3.01 -5.73
CA GLN A 156 0.58 -4.46 -5.83
C GLN A 156 1.60 -4.98 -6.82
N ASN A 157 2.47 -5.88 -6.37
CA ASN A 157 3.52 -6.46 -7.20
C ASN A 157 4.35 -5.38 -7.93
N GLY A 158 4.70 -4.31 -7.21
CA GLY A 158 5.49 -3.19 -7.74
C GLY A 158 4.73 -2.18 -8.60
N VAL A 159 3.46 -2.44 -8.93
CA VAL A 159 2.62 -1.51 -9.70
C VAL A 159 1.82 -0.64 -8.74
N VAL A 160 1.91 0.68 -8.87
CA VAL A 160 1.08 1.63 -8.12
C VAL A 160 -0.40 1.39 -8.45
N LYS A 161 -1.21 1.19 -7.42
CA LYS A 161 -2.67 0.95 -7.51
C LYS A 161 -3.48 2.12 -6.99
N ALA A 162 -2.95 2.85 -6.00
CA ALA A 162 -3.51 4.10 -5.52
C ALA A 162 -2.42 4.93 -4.83
N GLU A 163 -2.54 6.24 -4.85
CA GLU A 163 -1.65 7.17 -4.16
C GLU A 163 -2.39 8.48 -3.92
N SER A 164 -2.09 9.15 -2.82
CA SER A 164 -2.68 10.46 -2.50
C SER A 164 -1.78 11.22 -1.54
N ALA A 165 -1.93 12.53 -1.51
CA ALA A 165 -1.26 13.43 -0.59
C ALA A 165 -2.20 14.56 -0.19
N GLY A 166 -1.97 15.14 0.98
CA GLY A 166 -2.74 16.27 1.46
C GLY A 166 -2.09 16.99 2.62
N GLY A 167 -2.67 18.12 2.99
CA GLY A 167 -2.12 18.99 4.02
C GLY A 167 -0.94 19.82 3.53
N LEU A 168 -0.06 20.22 4.45
CA LEU A 168 0.96 21.24 4.22
C LEU A 168 2.37 20.71 4.49
N LYS A 169 3.32 21.05 3.62
CA LYS A 169 4.75 20.81 3.83
C LYS A 169 5.46 22.00 4.49
N ALA A 170 4.88 23.18 4.37
CA ALA A 170 5.33 24.46 4.93
C ALA A 170 4.09 25.28 5.30
N ARG A 171 4.18 26.12 6.32
CA ARG A 171 3.10 27.00 6.82
C ARG A 171 3.48 28.46 6.66
N THR A 172 2.54 29.36 6.90
CA THR A 172 2.78 30.82 6.86
C THR A 172 3.82 31.30 7.87
N THR A 173 4.05 30.55 8.94
CA THR A 173 5.10 30.80 9.94
C THR A 173 6.50 30.41 9.45
N ASP A 174 6.60 29.71 8.33
CA ASP A 174 7.86 29.19 7.82
C ASP A 174 8.45 30.05 6.69
N PRO A 175 9.78 30.04 6.52
CA PRO A 175 10.43 30.62 5.36
C PRO A 175 9.82 30.14 4.04
N GLY A 176 9.45 31.09 3.18
CA GLY A 176 8.83 30.79 1.88
C GLY A 176 7.31 30.56 1.92
N GLY A 177 6.69 30.69 3.10
CA GLY A 177 5.24 30.69 3.28
C GLY A 177 4.58 29.32 3.16
N GLU A 178 3.24 29.33 3.20
CA GLU A 178 2.45 28.11 3.16
C GLU A 178 2.57 27.40 1.81
N LYS A 179 2.89 26.09 1.85
CA LYS A 179 3.00 25.25 0.66
C LYS A 179 2.32 23.90 0.89
N PRO A 180 1.57 23.37 -0.10
CA PRO A 180 0.94 22.06 0.02
C PRO A 180 1.97 20.94 0.09
N TYR A 181 1.62 19.87 0.81
CA TYR A 181 2.36 18.61 0.73
C TYR A 181 1.95 17.85 -0.54
N LEU A 182 2.92 17.35 -1.29
CA LEU A 182 2.73 16.65 -2.55
C LEU A 182 3.48 15.31 -2.53
N LEU A 183 3.10 14.39 -3.42
CA LEU A 183 3.73 13.06 -3.55
C LEU A 183 5.18 13.11 -4.04
N ASP A 184 5.65 14.26 -4.51
CA ASP A 184 7.02 14.54 -4.92
C ASP A 184 7.78 15.45 -3.93
N THR A 185 7.19 15.75 -2.77
CA THR A 185 7.90 16.45 -1.70
C THR A 185 8.87 15.49 -1.00
N LYS A 186 10.16 15.85 -0.93
CA LYS A 186 11.14 15.10 -0.15
C LYS A 186 10.94 15.32 1.35
N MET A 187 11.02 14.24 2.10
CA MET A 187 10.96 14.21 3.55
C MET A 187 12.01 13.23 4.07
N HIS A 188 12.61 13.55 5.22
CA HIS A 188 13.46 12.60 5.91
C HIS A 188 12.67 11.32 6.20
N ILE A 189 13.28 10.14 6.04
CA ILE A 189 12.59 8.84 6.24
C ILE A 189 13.03 8.11 7.51
N ALA A 190 13.91 8.73 8.30
CA ALA A 190 14.46 8.14 9.52
C ALA A 190 14.93 6.69 9.30
N SER A 191 14.50 5.80 10.18
CA SER A 191 14.96 4.41 10.24
C SER A 191 14.52 3.53 9.07
N MET A 192 13.61 3.97 8.19
CA MET A 192 13.39 3.28 6.90
C MET A 192 14.69 3.19 6.06
N SER A 193 15.68 4.02 6.37
CA SER A 193 17.05 3.96 5.83
C SER A 193 17.78 2.65 6.12
N LYS A 194 17.45 1.94 7.21
CA LYS A 194 18.13 0.70 7.60
C LYS A 194 17.98 -0.40 6.55
N THR A 195 16.81 -0.47 5.92
CA THR A 195 16.57 -1.38 4.80
C THR A 195 17.44 -1.02 3.58
N ILE A 196 17.68 0.27 3.33
CA ILE A 196 18.58 0.74 2.26
C ILE A 196 20.02 0.27 2.53
N THR A 197 20.48 0.40 3.77
CA THR A 197 21.79 -0.09 4.22
C THR A 197 21.91 -1.60 4.06
N ALA A 198 20.87 -2.36 4.40
CA ALA A 198 20.83 -3.81 4.20
C ALA A 198 20.91 -4.17 2.71
N MET A 199 20.18 -3.46 1.83
CA MET A 199 20.27 -3.65 0.38
C MET A 199 21.68 -3.38 -0.14
N ALA A 200 22.29 -2.26 0.26
CA ALA A 200 23.64 -1.91 -0.13
C ALA A 200 24.66 -2.96 0.30
N PHE A 201 24.63 -3.38 1.57
CA PHE A 201 25.53 -4.40 2.07
C PHE A 201 25.33 -5.74 1.37
N LEU A 202 24.11 -6.23 1.20
CA LEU A 202 23.86 -7.54 0.57
C LEU A 202 24.34 -7.56 -0.88
N LYS A 203 24.14 -6.46 -1.61
CA LYS A 203 24.69 -6.31 -2.96
C LYS A 203 26.22 -6.40 -2.93
N LEU A 204 26.88 -5.60 -2.11
CA LEU A 204 28.34 -5.59 -2.02
C LEU A 204 28.89 -6.95 -1.56
N ALA A 205 28.25 -7.56 -0.57
CA ALA A 205 28.63 -8.84 -0.03
C ALA A 205 28.59 -9.93 -1.09
N SER A 206 27.58 -9.90 -1.97
CA SER A 206 27.50 -10.81 -3.13
C SER A 206 28.66 -10.65 -4.09
N GLU A 207 29.06 -9.41 -4.37
CA GLU A 207 30.15 -9.07 -5.30
C GLU A 207 31.53 -9.45 -4.74
N ARG A 208 31.65 -9.55 -3.41
CA ARG A 208 32.91 -9.82 -2.69
C ARG A 208 32.98 -11.22 -2.07
N GLY A 209 31.95 -12.05 -2.24
CA GLY A 209 31.90 -13.38 -1.64
C GLY A 209 31.79 -13.37 -0.10
N ILE A 210 31.25 -12.30 0.47
CA ILE A 210 31.07 -12.12 1.92
C ILE A 210 29.70 -12.69 2.32
N ARG A 211 29.66 -13.38 3.46
CA ARG A 211 28.42 -13.90 4.04
C ARG A 211 27.96 -13.00 5.16
N THR A 212 26.65 -12.92 5.37
CA THR A 212 26.07 -12.17 6.51
C THR A 212 26.55 -12.72 7.86
N GLY A 213 26.94 -13.99 7.95
CA GLY A 213 27.50 -14.58 9.17
C GLY A 213 29.00 -14.32 9.39
N ASP A 214 29.69 -13.63 8.48
CA ASP A 214 31.11 -13.34 8.66
C ASP A 214 31.31 -12.24 9.73
N PRO A 215 32.41 -12.29 10.50
CA PRO A 215 32.66 -11.35 11.58
C PRO A 215 33.04 -9.96 11.05
N ILE A 216 32.53 -8.91 11.69
CA ILE A 216 32.77 -7.51 11.27
C ILE A 216 34.18 -7.03 11.61
N VAL A 217 34.86 -7.70 12.56
CA VAL A 217 36.14 -7.27 13.10
C VAL A 217 37.24 -7.09 12.04
N ASN A 218 37.14 -7.86 10.96
CA ASN A 218 38.09 -7.81 9.83
C ASN A 218 37.93 -6.54 8.96
N TYR A 219 36.86 -5.78 9.16
CA TYR A 219 36.52 -4.59 8.39
C TYR A 219 36.46 -3.32 9.26
N LEU A 220 36.81 -3.43 10.54
CA LEU A 220 36.94 -2.29 11.44
C LEU A 220 38.33 -1.63 11.25
N PRO A 221 38.44 -0.31 11.43
CA PRO A 221 39.73 0.37 11.35
C PRO A 221 40.77 -0.25 12.28
N ALA A 222 42.01 -0.39 11.80
CA ALA A 222 43.07 -1.05 12.55
C ALA A 222 43.37 -0.32 13.87
N ASN A 223 43.33 1.01 13.86
CA ASN A 223 43.57 1.90 15.01
C ASN A 223 42.40 1.95 16.02
N TRP A 224 41.22 1.40 15.71
CA TRP A 224 40.13 1.32 16.68
C TRP A 224 40.42 0.24 17.73
N VAL A 225 40.23 0.56 19.01
CA VAL A 225 40.24 -0.43 20.10
C VAL A 225 39.04 -1.34 19.91
N LYS A 226 39.25 -2.65 19.86
CA LYS A 226 38.17 -3.64 19.78
C LYS A 226 37.88 -4.16 21.19
N GLY A 227 36.79 -3.69 21.77
CA GLY A 227 36.36 -4.05 23.11
C GLY A 227 35.97 -5.53 23.25
N PRO A 228 35.66 -5.97 24.48
CA PRO A 228 35.27 -7.34 24.77
C PRO A 228 34.15 -7.84 23.85
N GLY A 229 34.34 -9.02 23.27
CA GLY A 229 33.35 -9.73 22.45
C GLY A 229 33.12 -9.20 21.03
N ILE A 230 33.69 -8.04 20.63
CA ILE A 230 33.55 -7.49 19.27
C ILE A 230 34.01 -8.47 18.19
N GLY A 231 35.04 -9.26 18.47
CA GLY A 231 35.54 -10.30 17.54
C GLY A 231 34.50 -11.35 17.14
N SER A 232 33.40 -11.48 17.91
CA SER A 232 32.31 -12.43 17.65
C SER A 232 31.08 -11.84 16.96
N VAL A 233 31.05 -10.51 16.75
CA VAL A 233 29.92 -9.81 16.13
C VAL A 233 29.97 -10.01 14.62
N THR A 234 28.85 -10.45 14.04
CA THR A 234 28.70 -10.68 12.60
C THR A 234 27.90 -9.56 11.93
N PHE A 235 27.97 -9.46 10.60
CA PHE A 235 27.12 -8.54 9.85
C PHE A 235 25.62 -8.80 10.10
N ARG A 236 25.23 -10.07 10.23
CA ARG A 236 23.85 -10.47 10.52
C ARG A 236 23.40 -9.98 11.90
N ASP A 237 24.28 -10.05 12.89
CA ASP A 237 23.97 -9.55 14.23
C ASP A 237 23.68 -8.04 14.20
N LEU A 238 24.44 -7.27 13.40
CA LEU A 238 24.16 -5.85 13.19
C LEU A 238 22.79 -5.64 12.50
N LEU A 239 22.57 -6.31 11.36
CA LEU A 239 21.37 -6.14 10.52
C LEU A 239 20.06 -6.62 11.17
N THR A 240 20.15 -7.37 12.27
CA THR A 240 19.00 -7.92 12.99
C THR A 240 18.86 -7.37 14.41
N HIS A 241 19.67 -6.38 14.79
CA HIS A 241 19.69 -5.83 16.13
C HIS A 241 20.02 -6.85 17.24
N ARG A 242 20.95 -7.77 16.97
CA ARG A 242 21.36 -8.87 17.87
C ARG A 242 22.86 -8.88 18.19
N SER A 243 23.53 -7.77 17.95
CA SER A 243 24.98 -7.59 18.16
C SER A 243 25.41 -7.68 19.61
N GLY A 244 24.52 -7.37 20.56
CA GLY A 244 24.87 -7.16 21.96
C GLY A 244 25.56 -5.81 22.22
N ILE A 245 25.79 -4.99 21.19
CA ILE A 245 26.14 -3.57 21.38
C ILE A 245 24.93 -2.92 22.05
N ILE A 246 25.20 -2.10 23.07
CA ILE A 246 24.20 -1.25 23.70
C ILE A 246 24.72 0.17 23.76
N GLY A 247 23.81 1.13 23.82
CA GLY A 247 24.18 2.52 23.99
C GLY A 247 24.87 2.79 25.33
N SER A 248 25.37 4.01 25.49
CA SER A 248 26.14 4.44 26.67
C SER A 248 25.35 4.39 27.99
N GLY A 249 24.02 4.23 27.93
CA GLY A 249 23.14 4.09 29.10
C GLY A 249 23.27 2.77 29.87
N GLN A 250 24.03 1.79 29.38
CA GLN A 250 24.25 0.48 30.00
C GLN A 250 23.00 -0.43 30.15
N TYR A 251 21.94 -0.17 29.39
CA TYR A 251 20.81 -1.07 29.20
C TYR A 251 20.41 -1.12 27.72
N CYS A 252 19.55 -2.07 27.37
CA CYS A 252 19.06 -2.18 25.99
C CYS A 252 18.09 -1.03 25.67
N ALA A 253 18.65 0.08 25.22
CA ALA A 253 17.92 1.20 24.66
C ALA A 253 18.79 1.87 23.61
N ASN A 254 18.12 2.40 22.58
CA ASN A 254 18.78 3.06 21.48
C ASN A 254 19.64 4.25 21.96
N GLY A 255 20.86 4.34 21.44
CA GLY A 255 21.81 5.40 21.79
C GLY A 255 21.41 6.78 21.25
N SER A 256 22.02 7.81 21.84
CA SER A 256 21.87 9.21 21.45
C SER A 256 22.42 9.50 20.04
N TYR A 257 22.13 10.69 19.49
CA TYR A 257 22.66 11.11 18.19
C TYR A 257 24.19 11.01 18.11
N SER A 258 24.90 11.41 19.17
CA SER A 258 26.37 11.41 19.22
C SER A 258 26.99 10.01 19.25
N GLU A 259 26.22 8.97 19.55
CA GLU A 259 26.68 7.57 19.47
C GLU A 259 26.69 7.05 18.03
N ASN A 260 26.01 7.75 17.13
CA ASN A 260 25.84 7.36 15.73
C ASN A 260 26.74 8.15 14.78
N ILE A 261 27.63 9.00 15.29
CA ILE A 261 28.73 9.64 14.53
C ILE A 261 30.02 8.81 14.67
N TYR A 262 31.06 9.09 13.87
CA TYR A 262 32.25 8.24 13.75
C TYR A 262 32.93 7.99 15.10
N THR A 263 33.12 9.05 15.88
CA THR A 263 33.71 8.97 17.22
C THR A 263 32.82 8.20 18.20
N GLY A 264 31.50 8.31 18.08
CA GLY A 264 30.54 7.52 18.84
C GLY A 264 30.58 6.04 18.49
N LEU A 265 30.60 5.70 17.21
CA LEU A 265 30.74 4.33 16.72
C LEU A 265 32.08 3.73 17.18
N LYS A 266 33.17 4.48 17.08
CA LYS A 266 34.50 4.11 17.60
C LYS A 266 34.46 3.80 19.09
N LYS A 267 33.79 4.66 19.87
CA LYS A 267 33.60 4.48 21.32
C LYS A 267 32.82 3.21 21.64
N LEU A 268 31.69 2.95 20.96
CA LEU A 268 30.88 1.75 21.18
C LEU A 268 31.64 0.47 20.82
N ILE A 269 32.45 0.48 19.76
CA ILE A 269 33.35 -0.64 19.43
C ILE A 269 34.41 -0.84 20.52
N ALA A 270 34.96 0.24 21.10
CA ALA A 270 35.92 0.15 22.19
C ALA A 270 35.29 -0.38 23.49
N ASP A 271 34.03 -0.02 23.77
CA ASP A 271 33.30 -0.47 24.95
C ASP A 271 32.95 -1.97 24.85
N GLY A 272 32.76 -2.48 23.64
CA GLY A 272 32.45 -3.89 23.39
C GLY A 272 30.96 -4.20 23.46
N ILE A 273 30.65 -5.50 23.56
CA ILE A 273 29.26 -5.97 23.68
C ILE A 273 28.92 -6.33 25.11
N VAL A 274 27.63 -6.33 25.44
CA VAL A 274 27.10 -7.06 26.58
C VAL A 274 26.81 -8.50 26.15
N PRO A 275 27.55 -9.51 26.64
CA PRO A 275 27.40 -10.89 26.16
C PRO A 275 25.99 -11.44 26.32
N ALA A 276 25.29 -11.06 27.40
CA ALA A 276 23.90 -11.45 27.65
C ALA A 276 22.90 -10.91 26.61
N ASN A 277 23.25 -9.83 25.90
CA ASN A 277 22.40 -9.22 24.89
C ASN A 277 22.72 -9.73 23.48
N ARG A 278 23.85 -10.41 23.26
CA ARG A 278 24.19 -10.95 21.94
C ARG A 278 23.24 -12.10 21.59
N GLY A 279 22.70 -12.07 20.37
CA GLY A 279 21.65 -12.99 19.92
C GLY A 279 20.24 -12.59 20.38
N ASN A 280 20.11 -11.76 21.41
CA ASN A 280 18.84 -11.19 21.85
C ASN A 280 18.57 -9.87 21.12
N TYR A 281 17.30 -9.58 20.89
CA TYR A 281 16.93 -8.34 20.22
C TYR A 281 17.23 -7.14 21.11
N CYS A 282 17.96 -6.19 20.55
CA CYS A 282 18.21 -4.90 21.13
C CYS A 282 18.38 -3.84 20.04
N TYR A 283 17.37 -3.00 19.86
CA TYR A 283 17.43 -1.95 18.85
C TYR A 283 18.53 -0.95 19.16
N GLN A 284 19.38 -0.74 18.16
CA GLN A 284 20.53 0.16 18.21
C GLN A 284 20.76 0.74 16.84
N ASN A 285 20.59 2.05 16.72
CA ASN A 285 20.97 2.76 15.50
C ASN A 285 22.44 2.50 15.13
N ALA A 286 23.33 2.38 16.12
CA ALA A 286 24.76 2.15 15.91
C ALA A 286 25.05 0.88 15.10
N ASN A 287 24.22 -0.16 15.21
CA ASN A 287 24.38 -1.37 14.40
C ASN A 287 24.35 -1.06 12.90
N PHE A 288 23.47 -0.13 12.49
CA PHE A 288 23.36 0.31 11.11
C PHE A 288 24.32 1.45 10.79
N GLY A 289 24.61 2.33 11.76
CA GLY A 289 25.61 3.39 11.62
C GLY A 289 27.01 2.83 11.31
N LEU A 290 27.38 1.67 11.86
CA LEU A 290 28.63 0.98 11.56
C LEU A 290 28.80 0.66 10.06
N PHE A 291 27.73 0.43 9.30
CA PHE A 291 27.85 0.14 7.88
C PHE A 291 28.41 1.31 7.06
N ARG A 292 28.33 2.55 7.57
CA ARG A 292 29.03 3.68 6.94
C ARG A 292 30.55 3.51 6.95
N VAL A 293 31.10 2.75 7.90
CA VAL A 293 32.52 2.43 8.01
C VAL A 293 32.83 1.10 7.31
N LEU A 294 31.97 0.10 7.53
CA LEU A 294 32.19 -1.26 7.02
C LEU A 294 32.07 -1.33 5.49
N ILE A 295 31.12 -0.63 4.86
CA ILE A 295 30.98 -0.64 3.39
C ILE A 295 32.23 -0.05 2.71
N PRO A 296 32.74 1.14 3.08
CA PRO A 296 34.01 1.64 2.56
C PRO A 296 35.18 0.69 2.78
N ALA A 297 35.28 0.04 3.94
CA ALA A 297 36.33 -0.96 4.20
C ALA A 297 36.25 -2.15 3.22
N ILE A 298 35.05 -2.68 2.98
CA ILE A 298 34.82 -3.77 2.00
C ILE A 298 35.13 -3.31 0.57
N LEU A 299 34.89 -2.03 0.26
CA LEU A 299 35.28 -1.42 -1.02
C LEU A 299 36.80 -1.24 -1.18
N GLY A 300 37.59 -1.52 -0.13
CA GLY A 300 39.05 -1.42 -0.14
C GLY A 300 39.59 -0.08 0.34
N TYR A 301 38.79 0.74 1.03
CA TYR A 301 39.30 1.96 1.65
C TYR A 301 40.33 1.63 2.74
N GLY A 302 41.57 2.07 2.53
CA GLY A 302 42.62 2.03 3.54
C GLY A 302 42.46 3.18 4.51
N PHE A 303 42.09 2.88 5.76
CA PHE A 303 41.97 3.87 6.83
C PHE A 303 43.30 4.57 7.08
N SER A 304 43.28 5.90 7.13
CA SER A 304 44.45 6.74 7.35
C SER A 304 44.93 6.70 8.80
N GLY A 305 44.02 6.41 9.73
CA GLY A 305 44.26 6.49 11.17
C GLY A 305 43.95 7.87 11.77
N ASP A 306 43.69 8.87 10.93
CA ASP A 306 43.19 10.19 11.32
C ASP A 306 41.65 10.17 11.32
N ASP A 307 41.05 10.40 12.49
CA ASP A 307 39.61 10.27 12.68
C ASP A 307 38.81 11.27 11.81
N ALA A 308 39.31 12.50 11.62
CA ALA A 308 38.60 13.51 10.82
C ALA A 308 38.58 13.14 9.33
N THR A 309 39.74 12.72 8.80
CA THR A 309 39.88 12.25 7.43
C THR A 309 39.05 10.99 7.19
N ASP A 310 39.15 10.00 8.07
CA ASP A 310 38.42 8.74 7.93
C ASP A 310 36.90 8.93 8.09
N ASP A 311 36.43 9.84 8.97
CA ASP A 311 35.01 10.18 9.05
C ASP A 311 34.51 10.78 7.73
N GLN A 312 35.20 11.80 7.20
CA GLN A 312 34.80 12.41 5.93
C GLN A 312 34.79 11.41 4.77
N GLN A 313 35.85 10.59 4.65
CA GLN A 313 35.98 9.60 3.59
C GLN A 313 34.94 8.49 3.68
N THR A 314 34.65 7.99 4.89
CA THR A 314 33.65 6.93 5.07
C THR A 314 32.24 7.42 4.76
N GLN A 315 31.88 8.65 5.18
CA GLN A 315 30.62 9.28 4.80
C GLN A 315 30.48 9.37 3.28
N GLN A 316 31.46 9.94 2.59
CA GLN A 316 31.40 10.15 1.14
C GLN A 316 31.24 8.82 0.39
N ARG A 317 32.09 7.84 0.69
CA ARG A 317 32.11 6.53 0.02
C ARG A 317 30.84 5.73 0.27
N TYR A 318 30.32 5.76 1.49
CA TYR A 318 29.05 5.13 1.80
C TYR A 318 27.91 5.75 0.96
N ILE A 319 27.81 7.08 0.96
CA ILE A 319 26.76 7.81 0.24
C ILE A 319 26.83 7.53 -1.26
N GLU A 320 28.02 7.63 -1.87
CA GLU A 320 28.25 7.32 -3.29
C GLU A 320 27.86 5.88 -3.62
N TYR A 321 28.28 4.92 -2.79
CA TYR A 321 27.97 3.51 -3.03
C TYR A 321 26.46 3.26 -2.98
N VAL A 322 25.76 3.75 -1.95
CA VAL A 322 24.30 3.60 -1.85
C VAL A 322 23.59 4.30 -3.01
N GLN A 323 24.04 5.49 -3.39
CA GLN A 323 23.45 6.24 -4.50
C GLN A 323 23.55 5.43 -5.81
N GLN A 324 24.73 4.96 -6.17
CA GLN A 324 24.98 4.25 -7.43
C GLN A 324 24.38 2.83 -7.48
N ASN A 325 24.44 2.12 -6.36
CA ASN A 325 24.17 0.68 -6.33
C ASN A 325 22.79 0.32 -5.80
N VAL A 326 22.10 1.26 -5.16
CA VAL A 326 20.75 1.05 -4.63
C VAL A 326 19.77 2.06 -5.23
N LEU A 327 20.01 3.35 -5.02
CA LEU A 327 19.02 4.38 -5.36
C LEU A 327 18.87 4.56 -6.88
N GLU A 328 19.97 4.72 -7.61
CA GLU A 328 19.95 4.85 -9.07
C GLU A 328 19.45 3.58 -9.76
N LYS A 329 19.80 2.40 -9.20
CA LYS A 329 19.27 1.11 -9.67
C LYS A 329 17.77 0.96 -9.45
N ALA A 330 17.22 1.63 -8.45
CA ALA A 330 15.77 1.76 -8.23
C ALA A 330 15.14 2.93 -9.03
N GLY A 331 15.92 3.64 -9.87
CA GLY A 331 15.44 4.78 -10.66
C GLY A 331 15.25 6.05 -9.83
N ILE A 332 16.01 6.22 -8.76
CA ILE A 332 15.94 7.38 -7.85
C ILE A 332 17.23 8.19 -7.98
N ALA A 333 17.09 9.41 -8.46
CA ALA A 333 18.18 10.38 -8.57
C ALA A 333 18.04 11.49 -7.52
N GLY A 334 19.16 12.03 -7.05
CA GLY A 334 19.16 13.21 -6.18
C GLY A 334 18.59 12.97 -4.76
N ALA A 335 18.52 11.71 -4.32
CA ALA A 335 18.32 11.41 -2.91
C ALA A 335 19.63 11.66 -2.16
N VAL A 336 19.59 12.50 -1.14
CA VAL A 336 20.77 12.88 -0.35
C VAL A 336 20.45 12.77 1.14
N PRO A 337 21.45 12.46 1.98
CA PRO A 337 21.30 12.51 3.43
C PRO A 337 21.64 13.90 3.98
N ASP A 338 21.20 14.91 3.25
CA ASP A 338 21.45 16.33 3.48
C ASP A 338 20.13 17.07 3.29
N THR A 339 20.05 18.33 3.69
CA THR A 339 18.85 19.15 3.45
C THR A 339 18.67 19.34 1.94
N PRO A 340 17.62 18.76 1.33
CA PRO A 340 17.38 18.95 -0.09
C PRO A 340 16.88 20.38 -0.36
N ALA A 341 17.06 20.86 -1.59
CA ALA A 341 16.62 22.20 -1.99
C ALA A 341 15.12 22.43 -1.73
N GLU A 342 14.30 21.41 -1.96
CA GLU A 342 12.89 21.37 -1.57
C GLU A 342 12.70 20.29 -0.50
N PHE A 343 12.42 20.70 0.74
CA PHE A 343 12.20 19.81 1.87
C PHE A 343 10.83 20.03 2.53
N THR A 344 10.53 19.16 3.49
CA THR A 344 9.31 19.20 4.30
C THR A 344 9.65 19.68 5.71
N TYR A 345 9.01 20.76 6.15
CA TYR A 345 9.01 21.14 7.56
C TYR A 345 8.14 20.18 8.37
N THR A 346 8.52 19.97 9.63
CA THR A 346 7.79 19.11 10.56
C THR A 346 7.19 19.87 11.72
N TYR A 347 6.06 19.36 12.22
CA TYR A 347 5.25 20.04 13.21
C TYR A 347 4.82 19.13 14.35
N ASP A 348 4.20 19.74 15.35
CA ASP A 348 3.46 19.07 16.39
C ASP A 348 1.99 18.89 15.98
N PHE A 349 1.32 17.96 16.67
CA PHE A 349 -0.10 17.69 16.52
C PHE A 349 -0.77 17.57 17.90
N PRO A 350 -1.90 18.25 18.14
CA PRO A 350 -2.48 19.32 17.32
C PRO A 350 -1.48 20.47 17.10
N TYR A 351 -1.53 21.10 15.94
CA TYR A 351 -0.61 22.17 15.57
C TYR A 351 -0.71 23.34 16.56
N SER A 352 0.41 23.70 17.18
CA SER A 352 0.45 24.74 18.22
C SER A 352 0.57 26.17 17.69
N GLY A 353 0.83 26.35 16.39
CA GLY A 353 1.20 27.64 15.83
C GLY A 353 2.72 27.88 15.77
N ALA A 354 3.53 26.96 16.28
CA ALA A 354 4.99 27.05 16.22
C ALA A 354 5.53 26.98 14.79
N ALA A 355 6.68 27.61 14.54
CA ALA A 355 7.42 27.43 13.30
C ALA A 355 7.79 25.95 13.12
N GLY A 356 7.80 25.50 11.87
CA GLY A 356 8.16 24.16 11.48
C GLY A 356 9.66 23.90 11.63
N TRP A 357 10.00 22.67 11.99
CA TRP A 357 11.37 22.23 12.14
C TRP A 357 11.93 21.67 10.82
N ASN A 358 13.10 22.15 10.41
CA ASN A 358 13.95 21.52 9.39
C ASN A 358 14.96 20.59 10.08
N GLN A 359 14.96 19.31 9.71
CA GLN A 359 15.76 18.29 10.39
C GLN A 359 17.26 18.39 10.06
N GLY A 360 17.62 19.07 8.96
CA GLY A 360 19.01 19.41 8.65
C GLY A 360 19.80 18.32 7.93
N ASN A 361 21.10 18.27 8.22
CA ASN A 361 22.07 17.41 7.52
C ASN A 361 22.41 16.18 8.37
N PHE A 362 22.35 15.00 7.76
CA PHE A 362 22.58 13.70 8.39
C PHE A 362 23.74 12.91 7.77
N ARG A 363 24.59 13.53 6.94
CA ARG A 363 25.73 12.86 6.30
C ARG A 363 26.57 12.08 7.31
N ASN A 364 26.80 12.68 8.47
CA ASN A 364 27.61 12.11 9.55
C ASN A 364 26.91 11.03 10.39
N THR A 365 25.67 10.64 10.08
CA THR A 365 24.90 9.56 10.76
C THR A 365 24.27 8.58 9.77
N THR A 366 24.68 8.67 8.50
CA THR A 366 24.30 7.73 7.44
C THR A 366 24.56 6.27 7.84
N GLY A 367 23.76 5.36 7.26
CA GLY A 367 23.68 3.96 7.67
C GLY A 367 22.44 3.69 8.50
N ALA A 368 22.26 4.41 9.62
CA ALA A 368 21.12 4.20 10.51
C ALA A 368 19.86 4.95 10.08
N TYR A 369 20.04 6.17 9.57
CA TYR A 369 19.01 7.12 9.13
C TYR A 369 19.67 8.18 8.24
N GLY A 370 18.92 9.21 7.83
CA GLY A 370 19.45 10.39 7.16
C GLY A 370 18.89 10.66 5.77
N TRP A 371 18.40 9.65 5.05
CA TRP A 371 17.94 9.82 3.67
C TRP A 371 16.65 10.62 3.56
N TYR A 372 16.58 11.49 2.55
CA TYR A 372 15.37 12.20 2.13
C TYR A 372 14.81 11.59 0.85
N LEU A 373 13.58 11.09 0.91
CA LEU A 373 12.84 10.53 -0.22
C LEU A 373 11.46 11.18 -0.34
N THR A 374 10.85 11.05 -1.51
CA THR A 374 9.41 11.26 -1.70
C THR A 374 8.64 9.96 -1.42
N PRO A 375 7.32 10.01 -1.13
CA PRO A 375 6.50 8.81 -1.02
C PRO A 375 6.61 7.88 -2.25
N ARG A 376 6.66 8.45 -3.46
CA ARG A 376 6.81 7.69 -4.72
C ARG A 376 8.19 7.06 -4.86
N GLU A 377 9.26 7.79 -4.51
CA GLU A 377 10.62 7.23 -4.50
C GLU A 377 10.72 6.07 -3.51
N ALA A 378 10.17 6.21 -2.30
CA ALA A 378 10.11 5.12 -1.34
C ALA A 378 9.32 3.91 -1.88
N GLY A 379 8.17 4.13 -2.52
CA GLY A 379 7.40 3.06 -3.17
C GLY A 379 8.20 2.29 -4.23
N LYS A 380 8.92 3.00 -5.10
CA LYS A 380 9.82 2.39 -6.09
C LYS A 380 10.96 1.61 -5.43
N LEU A 381 11.60 2.20 -4.41
CA LEU A 381 12.74 1.59 -3.73
C LEU A 381 12.37 0.29 -3.03
N TYR A 382 11.38 0.33 -2.13
CA TYR A 382 11.05 -0.83 -1.30
C TYR A 382 10.34 -1.92 -2.10
N SER A 383 9.59 -1.57 -3.15
CA SER A 383 9.01 -2.59 -4.03
C SER A 383 10.07 -3.41 -4.76
N SER A 384 11.23 -2.84 -5.11
CA SER A 384 12.32 -3.57 -5.78
C SER A 384 12.82 -4.80 -5.00
N VAL A 385 12.67 -4.81 -3.67
CA VAL A 385 13.05 -5.94 -2.81
C VAL A 385 11.96 -7.01 -2.76
N PHE A 386 10.69 -6.64 -2.94
CA PHE A 386 9.56 -7.51 -2.67
C PHE A 386 8.87 -8.08 -3.91
N THR A 387 9.23 -7.63 -5.11
CA THR A 387 8.78 -8.24 -6.36
C THR A 387 9.81 -9.22 -6.91
N THR A 388 9.35 -10.26 -7.61
CA THR A 388 10.23 -11.32 -8.13
C THR A 388 10.90 -10.96 -9.46
N ASP A 389 10.24 -10.12 -10.26
CA ASP A 389 10.68 -9.69 -11.59
C ASP A 389 11.78 -8.63 -11.58
N ASN A 390 11.82 -7.77 -10.55
CA ASN A 390 12.77 -6.66 -10.49
C ASN A 390 14.09 -7.05 -9.83
N THR A 391 15.12 -7.38 -10.60
CA THR A 391 16.47 -7.71 -10.05
C THR A 391 17.47 -6.56 -10.13
N SER A 392 17.00 -5.31 -10.25
CA SER A 392 17.88 -4.16 -10.51
C SER A 392 18.83 -3.84 -9.35
N VAL A 393 18.37 -4.02 -8.10
CA VAL A 393 19.17 -3.80 -6.88
C VAL A 393 19.74 -5.11 -6.34
N LEU A 394 18.88 -6.08 -6.04
CA LEU A 394 19.26 -7.38 -5.50
C LEU A 394 18.80 -8.50 -6.43
N THR A 395 19.60 -9.57 -6.53
CA THR A 395 19.14 -10.82 -7.14
C THR A 395 18.09 -11.49 -6.25
N GLN A 396 17.32 -12.45 -6.80
CA GLN A 396 16.27 -13.12 -6.03
C GLN A 396 16.80 -13.78 -4.75
N ALA A 397 17.94 -14.46 -4.81
CA ALA A 397 18.54 -15.12 -3.65
C ALA A 397 18.87 -14.14 -2.49
N TYR A 398 19.28 -12.91 -2.81
CA TYR A 398 19.56 -11.89 -1.78
C TYR A 398 18.30 -11.18 -1.27
N LYS A 399 17.25 -11.08 -2.09
CA LYS A 399 15.91 -10.69 -1.60
C LYS A 399 15.36 -11.72 -0.62
N ASP A 400 15.50 -13.00 -0.95
CA ASP A 400 15.10 -14.10 -0.06
C ASP A 400 15.92 -14.05 1.24
N THR A 401 17.23 -13.83 1.13
CA THR A 401 18.10 -13.62 2.31
C THR A 401 17.62 -12.45 3.18
N LEU A 402 17.34 -11.28 2.57
CA LEU A 402 16.85 -10.10 3.29
C LEU A 402 15.53 -10.40 4.00
N THR A 403 14.57 -11.02 3.30
CA THR A 403 13.21 -11.24 3.83
C THR A 403 13.13 -12.39 4.84
N THR A 404 13.84 -13.50 4.60
CA THR A 404 13.90 -14.64 5.52
C THR A 404 14.57 -14.27 6.84
N TYR A 405 15.68 -13.53 6.80
CA TYR A 405 16.42 -13.13 7.99
C TYR A 405 16.03 -11.75 8.54
N ARG A 406 15.07 -11.07 7.91
CA ARG A 406 14.59 -9.74 8.32
C ARG A 406 15.73 -8.73 8.47
N LEU A 407 16.59 -8.66 7.46
CA LEU A 407 17.79 -7.82 7.50
C LEU A 407 17.40 -6.36 7.25
N GLY A 408 17.48 -5.52 8.29
CA GLY A 408 17.05 -4.13 8.22
C GLY A 408 15.54 -3.96 8.08
N CYS A 409 14.75 -4.90 8.60
CA CYS A 409 13.30 -4.83 8.69
C CYS A 409 12.75 -5.75 9.79
N PHE A 410 11.44 -5.73 10.01
CA PHE A 410 10.76 -6.49 11.05
C PHE A 410 9.64 -7.35 10.47
N GLY A 411 9.25 -8.38 11.22
CA GLY A 411 8.17 -9.28 10.85
C GLY A 411 6.91 -9.07 11.70
N GLY A 412 5.78 -9.47 11.16
CA GLY A 412 4.51 -9.53 11.88
C GLY A 412 3.53 -10.46 11.19
N THR A 413 2.30 -10.47 11.66
CA THR A 413 1.20 -11.21 11.03
C THR A 413 -0.09 -10.42 11.09
N THR A 414 -0.88 -10.51 10.02
CA THR A 414 -2.28 -10.13 9.97
C THR A 414 -3.16 -11.37 9.83
N SER A 415 -4.48 -11.20 9.81
CA SER A 415 -5.42 -12.29 9.54
C SER A 415 -5.24 -12.93 8.16
N ASP A 416 -4.64 -12.22 7.20
CA ASP A 416 -4.40 -12.72 5.84
C ASP A 416 -3.01 -13.38 5.69
N GLY A 417 -2.14 -13.32 6.71
CA GLY A 417 -0.82 -13.94 6.70
C GLY A 417 0.34 -13.06 7.19
N PRO A 418 1.59 -13.47 6.94
CA PRO A 418 2.77 -12.74 7.41
C PRO A 418 2.93 -11.39 6.72
N ILE A 419 3.48 -10.43 7.46
CA ILE A 419 3.86 -9.11 6.97
C ILE A 419 5.33 -8.83 7.25
N LEU A 420 5.89 -7.92 6.46
CA LEU A 420 7.16 -7.27 6.75
C LEU A 420 6.94 -5.77 6.85
N TYR A 421 7.68 -5.09 7.71
CA TYR A 421 7.59 -3.65 7.84
C TYR A 421 8.90 -3.02 8.30
N HIS A 422 8.99 -1.71 8.11
CA HIS A 422 9.84 -0.86 8.92
C HIS A 422 9.17 0.51 9.00
N ASP A 423 9.17 1.10 10.18
CA ASP A 423 8.74 2.47 10.38
C ASP A 423 9.94 3.39 10.68
N GLY A 424 9.73 4.69 10.54
CA GLY A 424 10.70 5.72 10.81
C GLY A 424 10.10 6.73 11.76
N TRP A 425 10.82 7.00 12.83
CA TRP A 425 10.46 8.01 13.83
C TRP A 425 11.65 8.95 14.04
N TRP A 426 11.40 10.25 13.94
CA TRP A 426 12.41 11.26 14.21
C TRP A 426 11.75 12.50 14.77
N TYR A 427 12.33 13.07 15.83
CA TYR A 427 11.70 14.14 16.58
C TYR A 427 12.70 15.20 17.06
N LEU A 428 12.19 16.41 17.23
CA LEU A 428 12.74 17.45 18.08
C LEU A 428 11.78 17.61 19.26
N ARG A 429 12.32 17.56 20.48
CA ARG A 429 11.56 17.83 21.70
C ARG A 429 12.01 19.15 22.28
N SER A 430 11.13 20.14 22.23
CA SER A 430 11.26 21.39 22.98
C SER A 430 10.10 21.48 23.97
N LEU A 431 9.21 22.47 23.85
CA LEU A 431 7.95 22.54 24.59
C LEU A 431 6.95 21.47 24.13
N THR A 432 6.93 21.17 22.83
CA THR A 432 6.16 20.09 22.22
C THR A 432 7.09 19.19 21.39
N TYR A 433 6.61 17.99 21.06
CA TYR A 433 7.23 17.12 20.07
C TYR A 433 6.84 17.56 18.66
N GLN A 434 7.84 17.84 17.84
CA GLN A 434 7.69 18.03 16.40
C GLN A 434 8.51 16.96 15.66
N GLY A 435 8.05 16.49 14.51
CA GLY A 435 8.84 15.50 13.76
C GLY A 435 8.08 14.76 12.68
N ILE A 436 8.57 13.56 12.35
CA ILE A 436 8.00 12.70 11.31
C ILE A 436 7.59 11.34 11.85
N ARG A 437 6.58 10.75 11.20
CA ARG A 437 6.43 9.31 11.09
C ARG A 437 6.41 8.89 9.64
N THR A 438 7.16 7.84 9.34
CA THR A 438 7.17 7.19 8.02
C THR A 438 7.03 5.69 8.20
N ALA A 439 6.48 4.99 7.22
CA ALA A 439 6.46 3.54 7.25
C ALA A 439 6.37 2.96 5.84
N TRP A 440 6.91 1.74 5.71
CA TRP A 440 6.50 0.81 4.66
C TRP A 440 6.02 -0.50 5.30
N VAL A 441 4.96 -1.09 4.73
CA VAL A 441 4.40 -2.37 5.16
C VAL A 441 4.08 -3.23 3.94
N ARG A 442 4.69 -4.41 3.86
CA ARG A 442 4.32 -5.45 2.90
C ARG A 442 3.26 -6.35 3.52
N PHE A 443 2.04 -6.23 3.03
CA PHE A 443 0.92 -7.12 3.33
C PHE A 443 0.96 -8.38 2.44
N PRO A 444 0.16 -9.42 2.74
CA PRO A 444 -0.01 -10.57 1.87
C PRO A 444 -0.46 -10.19 0.44
N ASN A 445 -0.33 -11.12 -0.51
CA ASN A 445 -0.73 -10.94 -1.91
C ASN A 445 0.00 -9.82 -2.66
N GLY A 446 1.25 -9.56 -2.26
CA GLY A 446 2.15 -8.62 -2.94
C GLY A 446 1.78 -7.15 -2.74
N ILE A 447 0.97 -6.84 -1.73
CA ILE A 447 0.52 -5.49 -1.42
C ILE A 447 1.59 -4.77 -0.60
N LEU A 448 2.01 -3.58 -1.04
CA LEU A 448 2.95 -2.72 -0.32
C LEU A 448 2.30 -1.37 -0.07
N ALA A 449 2.30 -0.91 1.17
CA ALA A 449 1.85 0.42 1.55
C ALA A 449 3.02 1.26 2.07
N ILE A 450 3.13 2.49 1.58
CA ILE A 450 4.07 3.52 2.04
C ILE A 450 3.25 4.66 2.64
N LEU A 451 3.62 5.17 3.81
CA LEU A 451 2.94 6.32 4.44
C LEU A 451 3.96 7.26 5.07
N PHE A 452 3.86 8.54 4.71
CA PHE A 452 4.68 9.64 5.20
C PHE A 452 3.76 10.66 5.89
N VAL A 453 4.12 11.08 7.11
CA VAL A 453 3.43 12.12 7.88
C VAL A 453 4.47 13.05 8.52
N ASN A 454 4.31 14.36 8.33
CA ASN A 454 5.26 15.38 8.84
C ASN A 454 4.86 16.00 10.20
N ALA A 455 4.22 15.20 11.06
CA ALA A 455 3.89 15.63 12.41
C ALA A 455 3.99 14.49 13.42
N LEU A 456 4.16 14.88 14.69
CA LEU A 456 4.09 14.00 15.87
C LEU A 456 3.08 14.53 16.86
N HIS A 457 2.48 13.65 17.65
CA HIS A 457 1.62 14.08 18.74
C HIS A 457 2.43 14.86 19.79
N GLY A 458 2.07 16.12 20.02
CA GLY A 458 2.92 17.12 20.68
C GLY A 458 3.26 16.80 22.15
N GLN A 459 2.51 15.92 22.80
CA GLN A 459 2.73 15.55 24.21
C GLN A 459 3.60 14.30 24.39
N ASN A 460 3.48 13.30 23.52
CA ASN A 460 4.10 11.98 23.70
C ASN A 460 5.04 11.60 22.55
N GLY A 461 5.11 12.39 21.48
CA GLY A 461 5.97 12.14 20.34
C GLY A 461 5.53 10.98 19.44
N LEU A 462 4.37 10.37 19.69
CA LEU A 462 3.88 9.23 18.90
C LEU A 462 3.24 9.70 17.59
N PHE A 463 2.73 8.75 16.81
CA PHE A 463 1.96 9.04 15.61
C PHE A 463 0.77 9.97 15.95
N PRO A 464 0.47 10.99 15.12
CA PRO A 464 -0.55 12.00 15.40
C PRO A 464 -1.99 11.48 15.16
N SER A 465 -2.36 10.37 15.79
CA SER A 465 -3.72 9.86 15.81
C SER A 465 -4.52 10.42 16.99
N ARG A 466 -5.85 10.43 16.86
CA ARG A 466 -6.76 10.84 17.96
C ARG A 466 -6.96 9.74 19.01
N ASN A 467 -6.73 8.49 18.62
CA ASN A 467 -7.06 7.32 19.44
C ASN A 467 -5.80 6.67 20.05
N GLY A 468 -4.62 7.25 19.86
CA GLY A 468 -3.35 6.68 20.30
C GLY A 468 -2.80 5.57 19.38
N ASP A 469 -3.50 5.25 18.30
CA ASP A 469 -3.04 4.31 17.27
C ASP A 469 -1.71 4.76 16.66
N ASP A 470 -0.78 3.82 16.52
CA ASP A 470 0.48 4.04 15.84
C ASP A 470 0.37 3.92 14.30
N ILE A 471 1.38 4.38 13.56
CA ILE A 471 1.38 4.41 12.09
C ILE A 471 1.10 3.03 11.45
N LEU A 472 1.68 1.96 12.02
CA LEU A 472 1.49 0.60 11.53
C LEU A 472 0.06 0.08 11.82
N THR A 473 -0.51 0.46 12.95
CA THR A 473 -1.90 0.16 13.31
C THR A 473 -2.87 0.87 12.37
N VAL A 474 -2.60 2.12 12.00
CA VAL A 474 -3.42 2.87 11.02
C VAL A 474 -3.37 2.22 9.64
N LEU A 475 -2.18 1.81 9.17
CA LEU A 475 -2.04 1.10 7.90
C LEU A 475 -2.78 -0.24 7.91
N ASN A 476 -2.62 -1.03 8.97
CA ASN A 476 -3.28 -2.33 9.08
C ASN A 476 -4.81 -2.23 9.21
N SER A 477 -5.31 -1.31 10.04
CA SER A 477 -6.75 -1.12 10.21
C SER A 477 -7.40 -0.65 8.91
N SER A 478 -6.73 0.21 8.15
CA SER A 478 -7.17 0.65 6.82
C SER A 478 -7.19 -0.51 5.81
N TYR A 479 -6.14 -1.35 5.80
CA TYR A 479 -6.08 -2.57 4.99
C TYR A 479 -7.24 -3.52 5.33
N ALA A 480 -7.41 -3.85 6.61
CA ALA A 480 -8.43 -4.79 7.07
C ALA A 480 -9.85 -4.27 6.81
N ARG A 481 -10.10 -2.97 7.01
CA ARG A 481 -11.40 -2.37 6.72
C ARG A 481 -11.71 -2.39 5.23
N ALA A 482 -10.73 -2.11 4.37
CA ALA A 482 -10.90 -2.23 2.93
C ALA A 482 -11.21 -3.66 2.49
N ARG A 483 -10.55 -4.67 3.08
CA ARG A 483 -10.86 -6.09 2.85
C ARG A 483 -12.31 -6.42 3.23
N GLN A 484 -12.76 -5.95 4.40
CA GLN A 484 -14.13 -6.17 4.89
C GLN A 484 -15.16 -5.56 3.94
N LEU A 485 -14.94 -4.31 3.51
CA LEU A 485 -15.81 -3.61 2.57
C LEU A 485 -15.82 -4.26 1.18
N HIS A 486 -14.70 -4.83 0.75
CA HIS A 486 -14.56 -5.45 -0.56
C HIS A 486 -15.20 -6.84 -0.65
N SER A 487 -15.09 -7.67 0.40
CA SER A 487 -15.46 -9.10 0.38
C SER A 487 -16.70 -9.45 1.18
N GLY A 488 -17.22 -8.55 2.03
CA GLY A 488 -18.41 -8.77 2.86
C GLY A 488 -18.27 -9.83 3.98
N ARG A 489 -17.15 -10.57 4.03
CA ARG A 489 -16.84 -11.55 5.08
C ARG A 489 -15.34 -11.50 5.40
N ALA A 490 -14.97 -10.81 6.48
CA ALA A 490 -13.64 -10.90 7.07
C ALA A 490 -13.74 -10.80 8.60
N ALA A 491 -12.95 -11.60 9.31
CA ALA A 491 -12.85 -11.56 10.77
C ALA A 491 -12.27 -10.20 11.24
N ALA A 492 -12.42 -9.89 12.53
CA ALA A 492 -11.86 -8.69 13.14
C ALA A 492 -10.34 -8.57 12.87
N ALA A 493 -9.86 -7.33 12.71
CA ALA A 493 -8.47 -7.06 12.40
C ALA A 493 -7.53 -7.57 13.52
N SER A 494 -6.80 -8.65 13.27
CA SER A 494 -5.69 -9.07 14.11
C SER A 494 -4.39 -8.49 13.55
N LEU A 495 -3.62 -7.80 14.37
CA LEU A 495 -2.25 -7.40 14.07
C LEU A 495 -1.34 -7.90 15.18
N TYR A 496 -0.33 -8.67 14.79
CA TYR A 496 0.81 -8.95 15.66
C TYR A 496 2.05 -8.40 14.99
N LEU A 497 2.80 -7.60 15.74
CA LEU A 497 4.10 -7.07 15.34
C LEU A 497 5.13 -7.73 16.24
N GLU A 498 6.22 -8.23 15.67
CA GLU A 498 7.33 -8.77 16.47
C GLU A 498 7.88 -7.69 17.41
N TYR A 499 7.97 -6.44 16.91
CA TYR A 499 8.40 -5.26 17.66
C TYR A 499 7.46 -4.07 17.34
N PRO A 500 6.40 -3.85 18.15
CA PRO A 500 5.39 -2.84 17.86
C PRO A 500 5.92 -1.40 17.78
N ASP A 501 6.92 -1.09 18.60
CA ASP A 501 7.72 0.14 18.51
C ASP A 501 9.19 -0.29 18.54
N PRO A 502 9.86 -0.35 17.37
CA PRO A 502 11.21 -0.85 17.33
C PRO A 502 12.24 0.16 17.85
N HIS A 503 11.92 1.47 18.01
CA HIS A 503 12.93 2.54 18.21
C HIS A 503 13.40 2.78 19.63
#